data_AF-A0A679KC34-F1
#
_entry.id   AF-A0A679KC34-F1
#
_cell.length_a   1.000
_cell.length_b   1.000
_cell.length_c   1.000
_cell.angle_alpha   90.00
_cell.angle_beta   90.00
_cell.angle_gamma   90.00
#
_symmetry.space_group_name_H-M   'P 1'
#
loop_
_entity.id
_entity.type
_entity.pdbx_description
1 polymer ?
#
loop_
_entity_poly.entity_id
_entity_poly.type
_entity_poly.pdbx_seq_one_letter_code
_entity_poly.pdbx_strand_id
1 'polypeptide(L)'
;MRIETIEGPSWAASYLINGDASGLTDEEIAQVDAWLKREGFSKHQCVSCSDVPRFTWSYGVYFPEGDCEGGEVLEYTFLIHA
;
A
#
# COMPACT_ATOMS: atom_id res chain seq x y z
N MET A 1 15.54 6.00 13.80
CA MET A 1 15.13 5.11 12.69
C MET A 1 14.22 4.05 13.29
N ARG A 2 12.97 3.97 12.83
CA ARG A 2 12.02 2.95 13.27
C ARG A 2 11.36 2.31 12.06
N ILE A 3 10.84 1.10 12.28
CA ILE A 3 10.12 0.32 11.28
C ILE A 3 8.66 0.32 11.67
N GLU A 4 7.78 0.55 10.71
CA GLU A 4 6.34 0.40 10.86
C GLU A 4 5.80 -0.51 9.76
N THR A 5 4.72 -1.23 10.06
CA THR A 5 4.03 -2.10 9.10
C THR A 5 2.56 -1.73 9.01
N ILE A 6 2.04 -1.73 7.79
CA ILE A 6 0.61 -1.53 7.51
C ILE A 6 0.15 -2.51 6.43
N GLU A 7 -1.09 -2.98 6.51
CA GLU A 7 -1.70 -3.76 5.44
C GLU A 7 -2.27 -2.83 4.37
N GLY A 8 -2.09 -3.17 3.10
CA GLY A 8 -2.55 -2.38 1.95
C GLY A 8 -2.79 -3.23 0.71
N PRO A 9 -3.25 -2.63 -0.39
CA PRO A 9 -3.64 -3.33 -1.62
C PRO A 9 -2.50 -4.11 -2.25
N SER A 10 -2.66 -5.41 -2.52
CA SER A 10 -1.58 -6.24 -3.11
C SER A 10 -1.12 -5.74 -4.48
N TRP A 11 -2.05 -5.20 -5.28
CA TRP A 11 -1.79 -4.67 -6.63
C TRP A 11 -0.91 -3.41 -6.62
N ALA A 12 -0.77 -2.70 -5.49
CA ALA A 12 0.10 -1.53 -5.40
C ALA A 12 1.59 -1.87 -5.22
N ALA A 13 1.94 -3.15 -5.07
CA ALA A 13 3.31 -3.57 -4.75
C ALA A 13 4.35 -3.11 -5.79
N SER A 14 4.04 -3.16 -7.09
CA SER A 14 4.98 -2.72 -8.13
C SER A 14 5.32 -1.23 -7.98
N TYR A 15 4.34 -0.40 -7.64
CA TYR A 15 4.50 1.03 -7.48
C TYR A 15 5.22 1.38 -6.18
N LEU A 16 4.91 0.69 -5.08
CA LEU A 16 5.50 0.96 -3.76
C LEU A 16 6.94 0.42 -3.63
N ILE A 17 7.22 -0.77 -4.14
CA ILE A 17 8.53 -1.43 -3.98
C ILE A 17 9.49 -1.05 -5.10
N ASN A 18 9.03 -1.09 -6.35
CA ASN A 18 9.89 -0.87 -7.51
C ASN A 18 9.82 0.56 -8.06
N GLY A 19 8.88 1.38 -7.58
CA GLY A 19 8.57 2.66 -8.20
C GLY A 19 7.90 2.54 -9.57
N ASP A 20 7.44 1.34 -9.94
CA ASP A 20 6.89 1.03 -11.26
C ASP A 20 5.36 1.16 -11.26
N ALA A 21 4.90 2.26 -11.85
CA ALA A 21 3.49 2.58 -12.03
C ALA A 21 2.93 2.16 -13.40
N SER A 22 3.72 1.50 -14.25
CA SER A 22 3.32 1.22 -15.64
C SER A 22 2.11 0.28 -15.79
N GLY A 23 1.81 -0.50 -14.75
CA GLY A 23 0.64 -1.37 -14.66
C GLY A 23 -0.57 -0.75 -13.97
N LEU A 24 -0.50 0.51 -13.55
CA LEU A 24 -1.56 1.21 -12.83
C LEU A 24 -2.12 2.37 -13.65
N THR A 25 -3.39 2.65 -13.45
CA THR A 25 -4.06 3.86 -13.94
C THR A 25 -3.74 5.07 -13.06
N ASP A 26 -3.92 6.27 -13.60
CA ASP A 26 -3.75 7.52 -12.83
C ASP A 26 -4.64 7.58 -11.58
N GLU A 27 -5.83 6.97 -11.65
CA GLU A 27 -6.76 6.87 -10.52
C GLU A 27 -6.23 5.95 -9.42
N GLU A 28 -5.76 4.76 -9.77
CA GLU A 28 -5.15 3.81 -8.81
C GLU A 28 -3.90 4.41 -8.16
N ILE A 29 -3.08 5.14 -8.93
CA ILE A 29 -1.93 5.87 -8.40
C ILE A 29 -2.39 6.92 -7.38
N ALA A 30 -3.42 7.71 -7.72
CA ALA A 30 -3.96 8.74 -6.83
C ALA A 30 -4.55 8.14 -5.54
N GLN A 31 -5.21 6.99 -5.61
CA GLN A 31 -5.72 6.28 -4.43
C GLN A 31 -4.57 5.82 -3.52
N VAL A 32 -3.50 5.22 -4.07
CA VAL A 32 -2.32 4.81 -3.30
C VAL A 32 -1.62 6.00 -2.67
N ASP A 33 -1.44 7.10 -3.42
CA ASP A 33 -0.80 8.31 -2.90
C ASP A 33 -1.64 8.96 -1.78
N ALA A 34 -2.98 8.94 -1.90
CA ALA A 34 -3.88 9.42 -0.86
C ALA A 34 -3.84 8.55 0.41
N TRP A 35 -3.81 7.23 0.25
CA TRP A 35 -3.65 6.27 1.33
C TRP A 35 -2.35 6.46 2.10
N LEU A 36 -1.22 6.55 1.40
CA LEU A 36 0.09 6.82 2.01
C LEU A 36 0.07 8.14 2.77
N LYS A 37 -0.51 9.20 2.20
CA LYS A 37 -0.63 10.50 2.85
C LYS A 37 -1.46 10.43 4.13
N ARG A 38 -2.56 9.67 4.14
CA ARG A 38 -3.42 9.47 5.32
C ARG A 38 -2.66 8.76 6.44
N GLU A 39 -1.90 7.72 6.09
CA GLU A 39 -1.07 6.95 7.02
C GLU A 39 0.21 7.70 7.44
N GLY A 40 0.52 8.84 6.81
CA GLY A 40 1.70 9.64 7.13
C GLY A 40 3.01 9.09 6.54
N PHE A 41 2.92 8.30 5.47
CA PHE A 41 4.05 7.69 4.77
C PHE A 41 4.31 8.33 3.41
N SER A 42 5.55 8.20 2.95
CA SER A 42 5.95 8.39 1.56
C SER A 42 6.26 7.05 0.93
N LYS A 43 5.95 6.87 -0.36
CA LYS A 43 6.31 5.65 -1.10
C LYS A 43 7.80 5.33 -1.05
N HIS A 44 8.66 6.35 -0.98
CA HIS A 44 10.12 6.19 -0.88
C HIS A 44 10.59 5.60 0.45
N GLN A 45 9.70 5.49 1.44
CA GLN A 45 9.96 4.84 2.71
C GLN A 45 9.57 3.36 2.72
N CYS A 46 8.82 2.88 1.72
CA CYS A 46 8.44 1.47 1.61
C CYS A 46 9.66 0.66 1.17
N VAL A 47 10.07 -0.31 1.97
CA VAL A 47 11.30 -1.09 1.75
C VAL A 47 11.05 -2.57 1.50
N SER A 48 9.86 -3.08 1.85
CA SER A 48 9.52 -4.50 1.71
C SER A 48 8.01 -4.70 1.81
N CYS A 49 7.53 -5.86 1.35
CA CYS A 49 6.20 -6.36 1.65
C CYS A 49 6.23 -7.87 1.89
N SER A 50 5.17 -8.43 2.49
CA SER A 50 5.01 -9.89 2.62
C SER A 50 5.02 -10.60 1.25
N ASP A 51 5.48 -11.85 1.20
CA ASP A 51 5.55 -12.60 -0.07
C ASP A 51 4.21 -13.15 -0.55
N VAL A 52 3.27 -13.40 0.37
CA VAL A 52 1.99 -14.05 0.08
C VAL A 52 0.84 -13.10 0.39
N PRO A 53 -0.01 -12.74 -0.58
CA PRO A 53 -1.19 -11.94 -0.32
C PRO A 53 -2.22 -12.72 0.49
N ARG A 54 -2.96 -11.99 1.33
CA ARG A 54 -4.09 -12.51 2.09
C ARG A 54 -5.38 -11.84 1.63
N PHE A 55 -6.44 -12.62 1.48
CA PHE A 55 -7.78 -12.07 1.21
C PHE A 55 -8.45 -11.52 2.48
N THR A 56 -9.20 -10.43 2.34
CA THR A 56 -10.04 -9.84 3.40
C THR A 56 -11.41 -9.43 2.84
N TRP A 57 -12.46 -9.58 3.65
CA TRP A 57 -13.82 -9.06 3.38
C TRP A 57 -14.04 -7.66 3.97
N SER A 58 -12.99 -7.06 4.53
CA SER A 58 -13.04 -5.73 5.16
C SER A 58 -11.93 -4.88 4.56
N TYR A 59 -11.94 -4.74 3.24
CA TYR A 59 -10.85 -4.11 2.50
C TYR A 59 -10.66 -2.64 2.89
N GLY A 60 -11.77 -1.90 3.03
CA GLY A 60 -11.77 -0.50 3.44
C GLY A 60 -11.19 -0.23 4.84
N VAL A 61 -10.96 -1.25 5.68
CA VAL A 61 -10.22 -1.07 6.95
C VAL A 61 -8.74 -0.79 6.68
N TYR A 62 -8.18 -1.38 5.62
CA TYR A 62 -6.76 -1.31 5.27
C TYR A 62 -6.50 -0.30 4.16
N PHE A 63 -7.43 -0.21 3.20
CA PHE A 63 -7.36 0.70 2.06
C PHE A 63 -8.73 1.36 1.81
N PRO A 64 -9.13 2.33 2.64
CA PRO A 64 -10.42 3.02 2.50
C PRO A 64 -10.55 3.85 1.21
N GLU A 65 -9.44 4.09 0.51
CA GLU A 65 -9.41 4.78 -0.78
C GLU A 65 -9.87 3.90 -1.95
N GLY A 66 -10.03 2.59 -1.74
CA GLY A 66 -10.58 1.66 -2.73
C GLY A 66 -12.09 1.46 -2.58
N ASP A 67 -12.78 1.23 -3.70
CA ASP A 67 -14.25 1.10 -3.76
C ASP A 67 -14.76 -0.35 -3.63
N CYS A 68 -13.95 -1.29 -3.14
CA CYS A 68 -14.34 -2.68 -2.99
C CYS A 68 -14.52 -3.11 -1.52
N GLU A 69 -15.50 -3.98 -1.29
CA GLU A 69 -15.77 -4.56 0.04
C GLU A 69 -14.68 -5.58 0.44
N GLY A 70 -14.19 -6.35 -0.54
CA GLY A 70 -13.18 -7.38 -0.33
C GLY A 70 -12.09 -7.35 -1.39
N GLY A 71 -10.90 -7.81 -1.00
CA GLY A 71 -9.72 -7.79 -1.86
C GLY A 71 -8.51 -8.44 -1.20
N GLU A 72 -7.42 -8.51 -1.96
CA GLU A 72 -6.13 -9.02 -1.50
C GLU A 72 -5.28 -7.90 -0.91
N VAL A 73 -4.70 -8.16 0.26
CA VAL A 73 -3.78 -7.26 0.95
C VAL A 73 -2.42 -7.89 1.18
N LEU A 74 -1.40 -7.03 1.27
CA LEU A 74 -0.04 -7.34 1.68
C LEU A 74 0.33 -6.49 2.90
N GLU A 75 1.18 -7.02 3.76
CA GLU A 75 1.82 -6.24 4.81
C GLU A 75 3.02 -5.50 4.21
N TYR A 76 2.99 -4.16 4.21
CA TYR A 76 4.05 -3.29 3.74
C TYR A 76 4.90 -2.78 4.90
N THR A 77 6.22 -2.78 4.73
CA THR A 77 7.20 -2.33 5.74
C THR A 77 7.79 -0.99 5.35
N PHE A 78 7.70 -0.01 6.25
CA PHE A 78 8.20 1.36 6.04
C PHE A 78 9.36 1.69 6.99
N LEU A 79 10.39 2.35 6.45
CA LEU A 79 11.53 2.87 7.20
C LEU A 79 11.35 4.37 7.46
N ILE A 80 11.20 4.76 8.73
CA ILE A 80 10.97 6.15 9.12
C ILE A 80 12.22 6.74 9.77
N HIS A 81 12.71 7.83 9.18
CA HIS A 81 13.71 8.71 9.76
C HIS A 81 12.98 9.75 10.62
N ALA A 82 13.38 9.88 11.89
CA ALA A 82 12.81 10.84 12.82
C ALA A 82 13.30 12.26 12.52
#